data_AF-A0A149ZW29-F1
#
_entry.id   AF-A0A149ZW29-F1
#
_cell.length_a   1.000
_cell.length_b   1.000
_cell.length_c   1.000
_cell.angle_alpha   90.00
_cell.angle_beta   90.00
_cell.angle_gamma   90.00
#
_symmetry.space_group_name_H-M   'P 1'
#
loop_
_entity.id
_entity.type
_entity.pdbx_description
1 polymer ?
#
loop_
_entity_poly.entity_id
_entity_poly.type
_entity_poly.pdbx_seq_one_letter_code
_entity_poly.pdbx_strand_id
1 'polypeptide(L)'
;MTGLTATDHDGRTWELIAIESVICALLVADARTPTVMSAAHLIETHGPIRLSPSVSRLSLGARDALVDVVDLVASEPETATIEQIREVAAAAHRLLGVQPAPRSA
;
A
#
# COMPACT_ATOMS: atom_id res chain seq x y z
N MET A 1 -0.50 1.74 -15.65
CA MET A 1 -1.79 1.15 -15.22
C MET A 1 -1.70 0.97 -13.72
N THR A 2 -2.56 1.62 -12.96
CA THR A 2 -2.65 1.41 -11.50
C THR A 2 -3.54 0.19 -11.27
N GLY A 3 -2.93 -0.99 -11.13
CA GLY A 3 -3.64 -2.20 -10.71
C GLY A 3 -4.15 -2.02 -9.29
N LEU A 4 -5.40 -2.43 -9.04
CA LEU A 4 -5.99 -2.42 -7.70
C LEU A 4 -5.76 -3.79 -7.08
N THR A 5 -5.22 -3.86 -5.86
CA THR A 5 -5.09 -5.13 -5.15
C THR A 5 -6.34 -5.47 -4.37
N ALA A 6 -6.73 -6.73 -4.44
CA ALA A 6 -7.82 -7.32 -3.70
C ALA A 6 -7.33 -8.54 -2.91
N THR A 7 -8.01 -8.86 -1.82
CA THR A 7 -7.74 -10.05 -1.02
C THR A 7 -9.00 -10.87 -0.90
N ASP A 8 -8.91 -12.18 -1.15
CA ASP A 8 -10.03 -13.10 -0.97
C ASP A 8 -10.19 -13.55 0.50
N HIS A 9 -11.23 -14.32 0.79
CA HIS A 9 -11.50 -14.84 2.14
C HIS A 9 -10.39 -15.75 2.68
N ASP A 10 -9.64 -16.42 1.81
CA ASP A 10 -8.52 -17.30 2.14
C ASP A 10 -7.20 -16.53 2.33
N GLY A 11 -7.24 -15.20 2.21
CA GLY A 11 -6.06 -14.34 2.33
C GLY A 11 -5.17 -14.29 1.09
N ARG A 12 -5.60 -14.85 -0.05
CA ARG A 12 -4.83 -14.75 -1.30
C ARG A 12 -4.98 -13.36 -1.89
N THR A 13 -3.88 -12.86 -2.44
CA THR A 13 -3.83 -11.53 -3.06
C THR A 13 -4.04 -11.62 -4.56
N TRP A 14 -4.92 -10.79 -5.08
CA TRP A 14 -5.29 -10.70 -6.48
C TRP A 14 -5.03 -9.28 -7.00
N GLU A 15 -4.40 -9.16 -8.16
CA GLU A 15 -4.31 -7.91 -8.90
C GLU A 15 -5.51 -7.79 -9.84
N LEU A 16 -6.29 -6.72 -9.68
CA LEU A 16 -7.43 -6.40 -10.53
C LEU A 16 -7.00 -5.45 -11.65
N ILE A 17 -7.22 -5.89 -12.88
CA ILE A 17 -6.79 -5.23 -14.11
C ILE A 17 -8.02 -5.04 -14.99
N ALA A 18 -8.32 -3.80 -15.36
CA ALA A 18 -9.32 -3.50 -16.36
C ALA A 18 -8.77 -3.78 -17.76
N ILE A 19 -9.40 -4.68 -18.49
CA ILE A 19 -9.10 -5.01 -19.88
C ILE A 19 -10.39 -4.81 -20.68
N GLU A 20 -10.41 -3.78 -21.52
CA GLU A 20 -11.59 -3.35 -22.26
C GLU A 20 -12.78 -3.08 -21.31
N SER A 21 -13.84 -3.90 -21.38
CA SER A 21 -15.04 -3.81 -20.56
C SER A 21 -15.08 -4.82 -19.41
N VAL A 22 -14.01 -5.61 -19.22
CA VAL A 22 -13.94 -6.68 -18.23
C VAL A 22 -12.86 -6.38 -17.19
N ILE A 23 -13.17 -6.66 -15.91
CA ILE A 23 -12.17 -6.66 -14.85
C ILE A 23 -11.65 -8.09 -14.72
N CYS A 24 -10.37 -8.28 -14.99
CA CYS A 24 -9.65 -9.52 -14.76
C CYS A 24 -8.95 -9.47 -13.40
N ALA A 25 -8.90 -10.60 -12.71
CA ALA A 25 -8.17 -10.82 -11.49
C ALA A 25 -7.03 -11.80 -11.76
N LEU A 26 -5.81 -11.38 -11.49
CA LEU A 26 -4.59 -12.17 -11.57
C LEU A 26 -4.13 -12.52 -10.15
N LEU A 27 -3.95 -13.81 -9.86
CA LEU A 27 -3.42 -14.23 -8.56
C LEU A 27 -1.94 -13.82 -8.43
N VAL A 28 -1.60 -13.07 -7.38
CA VAL A 28 -0.23 -12.52 -7.13
C VAL A 28 0.71 -13.56 -6.49
N ALA A 29 0.36 -14.85 -6.55
CA ALA A 29 1.19 -15.92 -6.00
C ALA A 29 2.43 -16.18 -6.87
N ASP A 30 3.53 -16.62 -6.24
CA ASP A 30 4.79 -17.01 -6.88
C ASP A 30 4.66 -18.37 -7.60
N ALA A 31 3.75 -18.43 -8.57
CA ALA A 31 3.43 -19.64 -9.28
C ALA A 31 3.96 -19.57 -10.71
N ARG A 32 4.66 -20.65 -11.14
CA ARG A 32 5.10 -20.87 -12.53
C ARG A 32 3.97 -20.77 -13.56
N THR A 33 2.72 -20.83 -13.12
CA THR A 33 1.52 -20.69 -13.93
C THR A 33 0.63 -19.59 -13.33
N PRO A 34 0.46 -18.45 -14.03
CA PRO A 34 -0.43 -17.39 -13.58
C PRO A 34 -1.89 -17.84 -13.65
N THR A 35 -2.63 -17.69 -12.55
CA THR A 35 -4.09 -17.90 -12.54
C THR A 35 -4.79 -16.59 -12.83
N VAL A 36 -5.57 -16.54 -13.92
CA VAL A 36 -6.36 -15.38 -14.32
C VAL A 36 -7.83 -15.78 -14.43
N MET A 37 -8.72 -14.96 -13.88
CA MET A 37 -10.17 -15.10 -14.03
C MET A 37 -10.86 -13.74 -14.07
N SER A 38 -12.15 -13.67 -14.39
CA SER A 38 -12.90 -12.41 -14.25
C SER A 38 -13.18 -12.10 -12.78
N ALA A 39 -13.37 -10.82 -12.45
CA ALA A 39 -13.75 -10.41 -11.09
C ALA A 39 -15.08 -11.03 -10.65
N ALA A 40 -16.02 -11.22 -11.57
CA ALA A 40 -17.27 -11.92 -11.29
C ALA A 40 -17.00 -13.38 -10.87
N HIS A 41 -16.17 -14.09 -11.63
CA HIS A 41 -15.84 -15.48 -11.33
C HIS A 41 -15.01 -15.63 -10.04
N LEU A 42 -14.15 -14.65 -9.74
CA LEU A 42 -13.44 -14.57 -8.46
C LEU A 42 -14.43 -14.49 -7.29
N ILE A 43 -15.45 -13.64 -7.38
CA ILE A 43 -16.46 -13.49 -6.33
C ILE A 43 -17.33 -14.74 -6.20
N GLU A 44 -17.70 -15.37 -7.31
CA GLU A 44 -18.44 -16.63 -7.31
C GLU A 44 -17.64 -17.76 -6.63
N THR A 45 -16.34 -17.85 -6.93
CA THR A 45 -15.47 -18.94 -6.46
C THR A 45 -15.00 -18.74 -5.02
N HIS A 46 -14.63 -17.51 -4.67
CA HIS A 46 -13.96 -17.19 -3.41
C HIS A 46 -14.80 -16.27 -2.51
N GLY A 47 -16.06 -16.01 -2.85
CA GLY A 47 -16.92 -15.11 -2.10
C GLY A 47 -16.50 -13.63 -2.20
N PRO A 48 -17.06 -12.76 -1.35
CA PRO A 48 -16.74 -11.34 -1.36
C PRO A 48 -15.24 -11.07 -1.19
N ILE A 49 -14.69 -10.21 -2.03
CA ILE A 49 -13.28 -9.80 -1.98
C ILE A 49 -13.12 -8.44 -1.32
N ARG A 50 -12.05 -8.28 -0.55
CA ARG A 50 -11.70 -7.00 0.08
C ARG A 50 -10.79 -6.22 -0.85
N LEU A 51 -11.26 -5.09 -1.33
CA LEU A 51 -10.41 -4.12 -2.03
C LEU A 51 -9.51 -3.43 -1.02
N SER A 52 -8.20 -3.50 -1.24
CA SER A 52 -7.23 -2.73 -0.48
C SER A 52 -6.80 -1.57 -1.36
N PRO A 53 -7.20 -0.31 -1.06
CA PRO A 53 -6.64 0.81 -1.79
C PRO A 53 -5.13 0.76 -1.59
N SER A 54 -4.35 0.84 -2.68
CA SER A 54 -2.90 0.97 -2.61
C SER A 54 -2.57 2.15 -1.71
N VAL A 55 -2.08 1.86 -0.50
CA VAL A 55 -2.23 2.73 0.68
C VAL A 55 -1.34 3.99 0.63
N SER A 56 -0.53 4.17 -0.41
CA SER A 56 0.23 5.41 -0.60
C SER A 56 -0.41 6.26 -1.69
N ARG A 57 -0.96 7.42 -1.28
CA ARG A 57 -1.38 8.50 -2.19
C ARG A 57 -0.19 9.21 -2.86
N LEU A 58 1.03 8.87 -2.44
CA LEU A 58 2.26 9.44 -2.94
C LEU A 58 2.76 8.62 -4.14
N SER A 59 3.15 9.31 -5.21
CA SER A 59 3.96 8.70 -6.27
C SER A 59 5.29 8.20 -5.69
N LEU A 60 5.97 7.28 -6.38
CA LEU A 60 7.25 6.74 -5.93
C LEU A 60 8.27 7.86 -5.62
N GLY A 61 8.40 8.86 -6.51
CA GLY A 61 9.30 10.00 -6.28
C GLY A 61 8.85 10.93 -5.15
N ALA A 62 7.55 11.05 -4.88
CA ALA A 62 7.05 11.82 -3.74
C ALA A 62 7.27 11.07 -2.41
N ARG A 63 7.31 9.74 -2.45
CA ARG A 63 7.69 8.91 -1.31
C ARG A 63 9.18 9.06 -1.01
N ASP A 64 10.05 8.99 -2.01
CA ASP A 64 11.50 9.14 -1.83
C ASP A 64 11.84 10.54 -1.29
N ALA A 65 11.25 11.59 -1.85
CA ALA A 65 11.42 12.96 -1.36
C ALA A 65 10.93 13.14 0.09
N LEU A 66 9.88 12.42 0.51
CA LEU A 66 9.41 12.45 1.89
C LEU A 66 10.38 11.73 2.84
N VAL A 67 10.98 10.62 2.39
CA VAL A 67 12.02 9.91 3.14
C VAL A 67 13.25 10.81 3.32
N ASP A 68 13.70 11.49 2.26
CA ASP A 68 14.84 12.42 2.33
C ASP A 68 14.62 13.56 3.34
N VAL A 69 13.40 14.12 3.40
CA VAL A 69 13.05 15.16 4.37
C VAL A 69 13.02 14.61 5.80
N VAL A 70 12.48 13.41 6.01
CA VAL A 70 12.46 12.75 7.31
C VAL A 70 13.88 12.45 7.79
N ASP A 71 14.74 11.94 6.91
CA ASP A 71 16.14 11.63 7.21
C ASP A 71 16.95 12.91 7.48
N LEU A 72 16.70 13.99 6.75
CA LEU A 72 17.31 15.31 7.01
C LEU A 72 16.95 15.82 8.41
N VAL A 73 15.66 15.77 8.78
CA VAL A 73 15.18 16.18 10.11
C VAL A 73 15.75 15.29 11.22
N ALA A 74 15.96 14.00 10.95
CA ALA A 74 16.56 13.07 11.91
C ALA A 74 18.08 13.26 12.06
N SER A 75 18.77 13.70 11.00
CA SER A 75 20.22 13.85 10.97
C SER A 75 20.74 15.05 11.75
N GLU A 76 19.93 16.11 11.89
CA GLU A 76 20.28 17.34 12.63
C GLU A 76 19.25 17.63 13.74
N PRO A 77 19.11 16.75 14.75
CA PRO A 77 18.06 16.87 15.77
C PRO A 77 18.24 18.12 16.65
N GLU A 78 19.40 18.76 16.63
CA GLU A 78 19.68 20.02 17.32
C GLU A 78 19.11 21.26 16.63
N THR A 79 18.68 21.15 15.36
CA THR A 79 18.07 22.26 14.60
C THR A 79 16.55 22.29 14.69
N ALA A 80 15.92 21.22 15.20
CA ALA A 80 14.48 21.09 15.39
C ALA A 80 14.13 20.62 16.81
N THR A 81 13.08 21.19 17.40
CA THR A 81 12.62 20.72 18.71
C THR A 81 12.07 19.28 18.61
N ILE A 82 12.16 18.53 19.71
CA ILE A 82 11.62 17.15 19.79
C ILE A 82 10.15 17.07 19.35
N GLU A 83 9.36 18.12 19.59
CA GLU A 83 7.95 18.15 19.21
C GLU A 83 7.76 18.33 17.69
N GLN A 84 8.57 19.18 17.04
CA GLN A 84 8.54 19.32 15.58
C GLN A 84 8.93 18.03 14.87
N ILE A 85 9.92 17.30 15.40
CA ILE A 85 10.32 15.98 14.88
C ILE A 85 9.16 14.98 14.97
N ARG A 86 8.41 14.98 16.09
CA ARG A 86 7.24 14.11 16.28
C ARG A 86 6.09 14.46 15.35
N GLU A 87 5.83 15.74 15.11
CA GLU A 87 4.79 16.19 14.17
C GLU A 87 5.09 15.78 12.74
N VAL A 88 6.34 15.96 12.28
CA VAL A 88 6.79 15.51 10.94
C VAL A 88 6.65 14.00 10.81
N ALA A 89 7.09 13.23 11.81
CA ALA A 89 6.94 11.78 11.82
C ALA A 89 5.45 11.36 11.78
N ALA A 90 4.57 12.02 12.53
CA ALA A 90 3.14 11.73 12.51
C ALA A 90 2.49 12.06 11.15
N ALA A 91 2.90 13.15 10.52
CA ALA A 91 2.44 13.52 9.17
C ALA A 91 2.92 12.49 8.13
N ALA A 92 4.19 12.07 8.19
CA ALA A 92 4.75 11.06 7.29
C ALA A 92 4.03 9.71 7.43
N HIS A 93 3.79 9.24 8.65
CA HIS A 93 3.02 8.01 8.91
C HIS A 93 1.61 8.07 8.30
N ARG A 94 0.91 9.21 8.41
CA ARG A 94 -0.42 9.40 7.81
C ARG A 94 -0.37 9.39 6.28
N LEU A 95 0.64 9.99 5.68
CA LEU A 95 0.82 10.03 4.22
C LEU A 95 1.19 8.67 3.63
N LEU A 96 1.97 7.89 4.39
CA LEU A 96 2.40 6.54 4.00
C LEU A 96 1.36 5.46 4.34
N GLY A 97 0.35 5.79 5.15
CA GLY A 97 -0.67 4.83 5.60
C GLY A 97 -0.13 3.80 6.61
N VAL A 98 0.96 4.13 7.31
CA VAL A 98 1.64 3.23 8.26
C VAL A 98 1.31 3.67 9.68
N GLN A 99 0.95 2.73 10.56
CA GLN A 99 0.78 3.00 11.99
C GLN A 99 2.16 3.16 12.65
N PRO A 100 2.37 4.14 13.54
CA PRO A 100 3.63 4.29 14.25
C PRO A 100 3.95 3.04 15.07
N ALA A 101 5.22 2.65 15.14
CA ALA A 101 5.66 1.59 16.05
C ALA A 101 5.33 1.99 17.51
N PRO A 102 4.83 1.04 18.34
CA PRO A 102 4.60 1.32 19.75
C PRO A 102 5.93 1.70 20.42
N ARG A 103 5.90 2.76 21.24
CA ARG A 103 7.08 3.21 21.98
C ARG A 103 7.52 2.07 22.91
N SER A 104 8.77 1.62 22.77
CA SER A 104 9.42 0.86 23.84
C SER A 104 9.54 1.78 25.05
N ALA A 105 8.97 1.33 26.17
CA ALA A 105 9.00 2.02 27.46
C ALA A 105 10.40 2.01 28.08
#